data_AF-A0A9E4UNF4-F1
#
_entry.id   AF-A0A9E4UNF4-F1
#
_cell.length_a   1.000
_cell.length_b   1.000
_cell.length_c   1.000
_cell.angle_alpha   90.00
_cell.angle_beta   90.00
_cell.angle_gamma   90.00
#
_symmetry.space_group_name_H-M   'P 1'
#
loop_
_entity.id
_entity.type
_entity.pdbx_description
1 polymer ?
#
loop_
_entity_poly.entity_id
_entity_poly.type
_entity_poly.pdbx_seq_one_letter_code
_entity_poly.pdbx_strand_id
1 'polypeptide(L)'
;MAYYMIQAAYTGESWGAQIRSPQSPVDRLRSTVEGLGGSIESAYYAFGEYDVVAILQFPDNASAGAFSVAASAGGAVKAIK
;
A
#
# COMPACT_ATOMS: atom_id res chain seq x y z
N MET A 1 4.69 -18.09 2.22
CA MET A 1 3.95 -16.94 1.66
C MET A 1 4.59 -16.60 0.32
N ALA A 2 3.82 -16.04 -0.61
CA ALA A 2 4.35 -15.59 -1.90
C ALA A 2 4.59 -14.08 -1.85
N TYR A 3 5.58 -13.60 -2.60
CA TYR A 3 5.87 -12.18 -2.74
C TYR A 3 4.97 -11.55 -3.80
N TYR A 4 4.45 -10.37 -3.49
CA TYR A 4 3.68 -9.52 -4.38
C TYR A 4 4.27 -8.12 -4.36
N MET A 5 4.49 -7.56 -5.54
CA MET A 5 4.83 -6.15 -5.69
C MET A 5 3.53 -5.37 -5.89
N ILE A 6 3.34 -4.33 -5.10
CA ILE A 6 2.24 -3.38 -5.23
C ILE A 6 2.79 -2.01 -5.58
N GLN A 7 2.13 -1.33 -6.51
CA GLN A 7 2.38 0.09 -6.79
C GLN A 7 1.13 0.90 -6.49
N ALA A 8 1.27 2.01 -5.78
CA ALA A 8 0.14 2.87 -5.39
C ALA A 8 0.42 4.35 -5.69
N ALA A 9 -0.61 5.04 -6.18
CA ALA A 9 -0.58 6.49 -6.41
C ALA A 9 -1.61 7.15 -5.49
N TYR A 10 -1.19 8.13 -4.71
CA TYR A 10 -2.03 8.86 -3.77
C TYR A 10 -2.93 9.89 -4.47
N THR A 11 -4.04 10.21 -3.82
CA THR A 11 -4.80 11.41 -4.15
C THR A 11 -4.03 12.67 -3.72
N GLY A 12 -4.35 13.82 -4.34
CA GLY A 12 -3.76 15.09 -3.93
C GLY A 12 -4.07 15.47 -2.48
N GLU A 13 -5.27 15.12 -2.00
CA GLU A 13 -5.67 15.30 -0.60
C GLU A 13 -4.81 14.44 0.35
N SER A 14 -4.59 13.17 0.01
CA SER A 14 -3.73 12.28 0.79
C SER A 14 -2.30 12.81 0.87
N TRP A 15 -1.74 13.28 -0.25
CA TRP A 15 -0.43 13.94 -0.24
C TRP A 15 -0.39 15.17 0.65
N GLY A 16 -1.40 16.05 0.56
CA GLY A 16 -1.50 17.23 1.40
C GLY A 16 -1.58 16.89 2.89
N ALA A 17 -2.28 15.82 3.26
CA ALA A 17 -2.33 15.31 4.63
C ALA A 17 -0.97 14.75 5.09
N GLN A 18 -0.30 13.97 4.23
CA GLN A 18 1.01 13.38 4.53
C GLN A 18 2.11 14.43 4.71
N ILE A 19 2.08 15.55 3.97
CA ILE A 19 3.04 16.64 4.15
C ILE A 19 2.87 17.29 5.54
N ARG A 20 1.63 17.42 6.02
CA ARG A 20 1.34 17.99 7.35
C ARG A 20 1.68 17.03 8.49
N SER A 21 1.50 15.73 8.28
CA SER A 21 1.81 14.69 9.27
C SER A 21 2.50 13.51 8.57
N PRO A 22 3.83 13.57 8.42
CA PRO A 22 4.58 12.52 7.74
C PRO A 22 4.52 11.22 8.52
N GLN A 23 4.21 10.14 7.81
CA GLN A 23 4.30 8.77 8.32
C GLN A 23 5.07 7.91 7.32
N SER A 24 5.70 6.85 7.83
CA SER A 24 6.31 5.85 6.96
C SER A 24 5.22 5.16 6.10
N PRO A 25 5.48 4.88 4.82
CA PRO A 25 4.62 4.00 4.01
C PRO A 25 4.38 2.64 4.67
N VAL A 26 5.38 2.09 5.37
CA VAL A 26 5.24 0.81 6.09
C VAL A 26 4.17 0.91 7.18
N ASP A 27 4.19 1.99 7.97
CA ASP A 27 3.26 2.16 9.08
C ASP A 27 1.81 2.30 8.58
N ARG A 28 1.60 2.93 7.42
CA ARG A 28 0.27 3.06 6.80
C ARG A 28 -0.30 1.72 6.31
N LEU A 29 0.56 0.80 5.87
CA LEU A 29 0.13 -0.48 5.30
C LEU A 29 -0.01 -1.58 6.37
N ARG A 30 0.72 -1.46 7.49
CA ARG A 30 0.90 -2.53 8.48
C ARG A 30 -0.41 -3.18 8.92
N SER A 31 -1.37 -2.39 9.39
CA SER A 31 -2.64 -2.92 9.92
C SER A 31 -3.43 -3.70 8.87
N THR A 32 -3.53 -3.19 7.64
CA THR A 32 -4.25 -3.86 6.55
C THR A 32 -3.53 -5.14 6.11
N VAL A 33 -2.20 -5.10 6.01
CA VAL A 33 -1.39 -6.25 5.60
C VAL A 33 -1.48 -7.38 6.64
N GLU A 34 -1.25 -7.06 7.92
CA GLU A 34 -1.32 -8.03 9.02
C GLU A 34 -2.75 -8.57 9.21
N GLY A 35 -3.77 -7.73 9.07
CA GLY A 35 -5.18 -8.14 9.14
C GLY A 35 -5.59 -9.15 8.08
N LEU A 36 -4.88 -9.20 6.95
CA LEU A 36 -5.04 -10.19 5.87
C LEU A 36 -4.06 -11.36 5.99
N GLY A 37 -3.39 -11.52 7.13
CA GLY A 37 -2.39 -12.57 7.36
C GLY A 37 -1.09 -12.38 6.57
N GLY A 38 -0.85 -11.17 6.07
CA GLY A 38 0.33 -10.80 5.30
C GLY A 38 1.48 -10.26 6.15
N SER A 39 2.62 -10.01 5.50
CA SER A 39 3.76 -9.28 6.07
C SER A 39 4.35 -8.29 5.06
N ILE A 40 5.02 -7.25 5.56
CA ILE A 40 5.69 -6.23 4.74
C ILE A 40 7.17 -6.57 4.67
N GLU A 41 7.70 -6.81 3.47
CA GLU A 41 9.14 -6.95 3.25
C GLU A 41 9.80 -5.59 3.18
N SER A 42 9.24 -4.70 2.35
CA SER A 42 9.72 -3.33 2.19
C SER A 42 8.68 -2.42 1.55
N ALA A 43 8.78 -1.12 1.81
CA ALA A 43 7.97 -0.11 1.13
C ALA A 43 8.79 1.18 0.95
N TYR A 44 8.75 1.74 -0.26
CA TYR A 44 9.52 2.91 -0.65
C TYR A 44 8.66 3.91 -1.40
N TYR A 45 8.99 5.19 -1.30
CA TYR A 45 8.47 6.18 -2.24
C TYR A 45 9.12 5.98 -3.61
N ALA A 46 8.34 6.19 -4.66
CA ALA A 46 8.77 6.12 -6.04
C ALA A 46 8.45 7.44 -6.75
N PHE A 47 9.28 7.82 -7.72
CA PHE A 47 8.97 8.91 -8.64
C PHE A 47 8.29 8.36 -9.90
N GLY A 48 7.40 9.14 -10.51
CA GLY A 48 6.74 8.79 -11.76
C GLY A 48 5.21 8.72 -11.61
N GLU A 49 4.59 7.76 -12.27
CA GLU A 49 3.12 7.56 -12.25
C GLU A 49 2.61 7.11 -10.87
N TYR A 50 3.44 6.38 -10.13
CA TYR A 50 3.14 5.84 -8.81
C TYR A 50 4.05 6.48 -7.75
N ASP A 51 3.47 6.70 -6.58
CA ASP A 51 4.10 7.37 -5.45
C ASP A 51 4.79 6.40 -4.49
N VAL A 52 4.33 5.14 -4.46
CA VAL A 52 4.86 4.10 -3.56
C VAL A 52 5.01 2.80 -4.32
N VAL A 53 6.09 2.08 -4.03
CA VAL A 53 6.24 0.66 -4.33
C VAL A 53 6.39 -0.10 -3.01
N ALA A 54 5.71 -1.23 -2.87
CA ALA A 54 5.82 -2.11 -1.72
C ALA A 54 5.99 -3.55 -2.15
N ILE A 55 6.89 -4.27 -1.47
CA ILE A 55 7.02 -5.71 -1.56
C ILE A 55 6.35 -6.29 -0.33
N LEU A 56 5.29 -7.06 -0.55
CA LEU A 56 4.45 -7.67 0.48
C LEU A 56 4.47 -9.17 0.34
N GLN A 57 4.20 -9.88 1.43
CA GLN A 57 3.95 -11.31 1.41
C GLN A 57 2.52 -11.59 1.86
N PHE A 58 1.85 -12.50 1.18
CA PHE A 58 0.50 -12.97 1.55
C PHE A 58 0.43 -14.51 1.50
N PRO A 59 -0.53 -15.12 2.23
CA PRO A 59 -0.71 -16.57 2.24
C PRO A 59 -1.19 -17.10 0.89
N ASP A 60 -2.01 -16.35 0.16
CA ASP A 60 -2.56 -16.71 -1.15
C ASP A 60 -2.91 -15.48 -2.00
N ASN A 61 -3.26 -15.73 -3.28
CA ASN A 61 -3.64 -14.69 -4.23
C ASN A 61 -4.92 -13.95 -3.82
N ALA A 62 -5.84 -14.62 -3.11
CA ALA A 62 -7.10 -14.01 -2.68
C ALA A 62 -6.84 -12.93 -1.62
N SER A 63 -5.93 -13.18 -0.67
CA SER A 63 -5.51 -12.25 0.36
C SER A 63 -4.77 -11.05 -0.24
N ALA A 64 -3.89 -11.28 -1.23
CA ALA A 64 -3.23 -10.19 -1.97
C ALA A 64 -4.25 -9.34 -2.77
N GLY A 65 -5.22 -9.98 -3.41
CA GLY A 65 -6.31 -9.28 -4.11
C GLY A 65 -7.19 -8.47 -3.16
N ALA A 66 -7.53 -9.03 -2.00
CA ALA A 66 -8.28 -8.33 -0.95
C ALA A 66 -7.55 -7.08 -0.46
N PHE A 67 -6.22 -7.14 -0.33
CA PHE A 67 -5.41 -5.97 -0.01
C PHE A 67 -5.53 -4.87 -1.08
N SER A 68 -5.43 -5.22 -2.36
CA SER A 68 -5.56 -4.25 -3.47
C SER A 68 -6.93 -3.55 -3.50
N VAL A 69 -8.00 -4.31 -3.22
CA VAL A 69 -9.36 -3.77 -3.09
C VAL A 69 -9.49 -2.87 -1.86
N ALA A 70 -9.00 -3.29 -0.70
CA ALA A 70 -9.07 -2.53 0.53
C ALA A 70 -8.31 -1.20 0.43
N ALA A 71 -7.11 -1.23 -0.15
CA ALA A 71 -6.32 -0.03 -0.40
C ALA A 71 -7.07 0.95 -1.32
N SER A 72 -7.66 0.46 -2.43
CA SER A 72 -8.45 1.29 -3.35
C SER A 72 -9.70 1.88 -2.70
N ALA A 73 -10.39 1.12 -1.85
CA ALA A 73 -11.61 1.56 -1.17
C ALA A 73 -11.36 2.63 -0.08
N GLY A 74 -10.13 2.70 0.44
CA GLY A 74 -9.76 3.62 1.52
C GLY A 74 -9.67 5.11 1.13
N GLY A 75 -9.82 5.46 -0.15
CA GLY A 75 -9.84 6.85 -0.65
C GLY A 75 -8.48 7.59 -0.62
N ALA A 76 -7.48 7.03 0.05
CA ALA A 76 -6.13 7.59 0.08
C ALA A 76 -5.42 7.49 -1.28
N VAL A 77 -5.71 6.42 -2.04
CA VAL A 77 -5.07 6.14 -3.33
C VAL A 77 -6.05 6.36 -4.47
N LYS A 78 -5.57 6.92 -5.59
CA LYS A 78 -6.31 7.09 -6.84
C LYS A 78 -6.07 5.94 -7.83
N ALA A 79 -4.99 5.18 -7.64
CA ALA A 79 -4.65 4.02 -8.46
C ALA A 79 -3.78 3.02 -7.68
N ILE A 80 -3.96 1.73 -7.95
CA ILE A 80 -3.14 0.64 -7.42
C ILE A 80 -2.92 -0.43 -8.51
N LYS A 81 -1.77 -1.08 -8.52
CA LYS A 81 -1.42 -2.23 -9.37
C LYS A 81 -0.79 -3.32 -8.51
#